data_AF-A0A2R7RFB2-F1
#
_entry.id   AF-A0A2R7RFB2-F1
#
_cell.length_a   1.000
_cell.length_b   1.000
_cell.length_c   1.000
_cell.angle_alpha   90.00
_cell.angle_beta   90.00
_cell.angle_gamma   90.00
#
_symmetry.space_group_name_H-M   'P 1'
#
loop_
_entity.id
_entity.type
_entity.pdbx_description
1 polymer ?
#
loop_
_entity_poly.entity_id
_entity_poly.type
_entity_poly.pdbx_seq_one_letter_code
_entity_poly.pdbx_strand_id
1 'polypeptide(L)'
;NIQRDGTFSVVPQMKGGVTSVQQLRRIADVAEKHKVPLIKLTGGQRIDLLGIPKEDLPQVWADLDMPSGYAYGKSFRTVKTCVGKDFCRYGTGDSTKLGIEIESRFQGIEAPAKLKLAVSGCPRNCAESLVKDVGVVAVEGGRWEIYIGGAAGAHIRKGDLLATVDDPEEVKVLTGRFMQYYRERANWLERTYAFVPRVGIEHLRAVIVEDSEGLAKGLDAAIQASVDAYVDPWSERDDPLTPGQFRTSLPLTVLPQVPVR
;
A
#
# COMPACT_ATOMS: atom_id res chain seq x y z
N ASN A 1 3.26 14.29 0.82
CA ASN A 1 4.17 14.30 -0.35
C ASN A 1 4.32 15.70 -0.87
N ILE A 2 5.54 16.16 -1.19
CA ILE A 2 5.77 17.51 -1.72
C ILE A 2 5.22 17.60 -3.15
N GLN A 3 4.48 18.66 -3.43
CA GLN A 3 3.85 18.98 -4.70
C GLN A 3 4.68 20.02 -5.47
N ARG A 4 4.33 20.24 -6.74
CA ARG A 4 5.12 21.09 -7.67
C ARG A 4 5.35 22.51 -7.15
N ASP A 5 4.38 23.04 -6.43
CA ASP A 5 4.32 24.37 -5.84
C ASP A 5 4.90 24.44 -4.42
N GLY A 6 5.39 23.33 -3.89
CA GLY A 6 5.91 23.18 -2.53
C GLY A 6 4.86 22.84 -1.47
N THR A 7 3.57 22.76 -1.83
CA THR A 7 2.53 22.26 -0.90
C THR A 7 2.63 20.75 -0.74
N PHE A 8 1.75 20.18 0.08
CA PHE A 8 1.78 18.80 0.49
C PHE A 8 0.47 18.09 0.19
N SER A 9 0.56 16.80 -0.07
CA SER A 9 -0.59 15.90 -0.14
C SER A 9 -0.78 15.12 1.16
N VAL A 10 -2.05 14.96 1.56
CA VAL A 10 -2.50 14.20 2.73
C VAL A 10 -3.43 13.10 2.26
N VAL A 11 -3.06 11.85 2.54
CA VAL A 11 -3.80 10.65 2.12
C VAL A 11 -4.09 9.81 3.36
N PRO A 12 -5.29 9.93 3.97
CA PRO A 12 -5.67 9.07 5.08
C PRO A 12 -5.74 7.59 4.64
N GLN A 13 -5.46 6.69 5.56
CA GLN A 13 -5.53 5.26 5.29
C GLN A 13 -6.98 4.81 5.11
N MET A 14 -7.23 4.07 4.03
CA MET A 14 -8.51 3.43 3.73
C MET A 14 -8.21 1.99 3.30
N LYS A 15 -8.14 1.09 4.28
CA LYS A 15 -7.66 -0.28 4.05
C LYS A 15 -8.58 -1.03 3.11
N GLY A 16 -8.02 -1.68 2.09
CA GLY A 16 -8.81 -2.34 1.06
C GLY A 16 -9.78 -1.40 0.32
N GLY A 17 -9.55 -0.09 0.35
CA GLY A 17 -10.47 0.89 -0.21
C GLY A 17 -11.83 1.01 0.49
N VAL A 18 -11.94 0.49 1.72
CA VAL A 18 -13.18 0.53 2.52
C VAL A 18 -13.20 1.75 3.41
N THR A 19 -14.38 2.34 3.58
CA THR A 19 -14.61 3.51 4.42
C THR A 19 -16.02 3.50 5.01
N SER A 20 -16.21 4.20 6.12
CA SER A 20 -17.50 4.45 6.75
C SER A 20 -18.05 5.82 6.39
N VAL A 21 -19.35 6.04 6.63
CA VAL A 21 -19.99 7.36 6.49
C VAL A 21 -19.30 8.39 7.40
N GLN A 22 -18.91 7.98 8.61
CA GLN A 22 -18.23 8.83 9.58
C GLN A 22 -16.85 9.26 9.09
N GLN A 23 -16.05 8.32 8.55
CA GLN A 23 -14.76 8.65 7.95
C GLN A 23 -14.90 9.55 6.73
N LEU A 24 -15.88 9.30 5.86
CA LEU A 24 -16.14 10.16 4.70
C LEU A 24 -16.55 11.58 5.10
N ARG A 25 -17.44 11.73 6.08
CA ARG A 25 -17.81 13.04 6.64
C ARG A 25 -16.59 13.74 7.21
N ARG A 26 -15.79 13.05 8.03
CA ARG A 26 -14.57 13.61 8.61
C ARG A 26 -13.60 14.11 7.54
N ILE A 27 -13.37 13.33 6.48
CA ILE A 27 -12.51 13.75 5.35
C ILE A 27 -13.08 15.00 4.66
N ALA A 28 -14.40 15.07 4.46
CA ALA A 28 -15.05 16.23 3.86
C ALA A 28 -14.95 17.48 4.75
N ASP A 29 -15.23 17.34 6.05
CA ASP A 29 -15.16 18.43 7.04
C ASP A 29 -13.73 18.99 7.15
N VAL A 30 -12.72 18.12 7.17
CA VAL A 30 -11.30 18.53 7.13
C VAL A 30 -10.99 19.26 5.83
N ALA A 31 -11.44 18.74 4.70
CA ALA A 31 -11.18 19.35 3.41
C ALA A 31 -11.78 20.76 3.31
N GLU A 32 -12.99 20.96 3.83
CA GLU A 32 -13.64 22.26 3.91
C GLU A 32 -12.91 23.21 4.87
N LYS A 33 -12.64 22.75 6.12
CA LYS A 33 -11.97 23.54 7.17
C LYS A 33 -10.62 24.08 6.70
N HIS A 34 -9.81 23.23 6.06
CA HIS A 34 -8.48 23.56 5.57
C HIS A 34 -8.47 24.10 4.14
N LYS A 35 -9.65 24.36 3.55
CA LYS A 35 -9.83 24.90 2.20
C LYS A 35 -9.01 24.11 1.15
N VAL A 36 -9.01 22.78 1.28
CA VAL A 36 -8.23 21.88 0.42
C VAL A 36 -8.59 22.13 -1.05
N PRO A 37 -7.65 22.57 -1.89
CA PRO A 37 -7.94 22.94 -3.28
C PRO A 37 -8.45 21.81 -4.17
N LEU A 38 -8.02 20.56 -3.91
CA LEU A 38 -8.39 19.40 -4.72
C LEU A 38 -8.50 18.13 -3.88
N ILE A 39 -9.63 17.44 -4.05
CA ILE A 39 -9.87 16.09 -3.54
C ILE A 39 -9.84 15.12 -4.72
N LYS A 40 -9.01 14.07 -4.66
CA LYS A 40 -8.84 13.12 -5.78
C LYS A 40 -8.88 11.66 -5.32
N LEU A 41 -9.64 10.84 -6.04
CA LEU A 41 -9.55 9.38 -5.88
C LEU A 41 -8.31 8.83 -6.57
N THR A 42 -7.55 8.03 -5.85
CA THR A 42 -6.30 7.43 -6.30
C THR A 42 -6.51 6.03 -6.88
N GLY A 43 -5.59 5.57 -7.73
CA GLY A 43 -5.60 4.20 -8.26
C GLY A 43 -5.41 3.10 -7.21
N GLY A 44 -5.05 3.46 -5.96
CA GLY A 44 -4.99 2.56 -4.81
C GLY A 44 -6.26 2.53 -3.96
N GLN A 45 -7.38 3.04 -4.50
CA GLN A 45 -8.68 3.15 -3.81
C GLN A 45 -8.66 4.02 -2.55
N ARG A 46 -8.02 5.19 -2.64
CA ARG A 46 -7.96 6.16 -1.54
C ARG A 46 -8.34 7.56 -1.95
N ILE A 47 -8.62 8.41 -0.97
CA ILE A 47 -8.87 9.84 -1.15
C ILE A 47 -7.57 10.61 -0.86
N ASP A 48 -7.19 11.49 -1.79
CA ASP A 48 -6.02 12.35 -1.71
C ASP A 48 -6.46 13.81 -1.57
N LEU A 49 -5.98 14.48 -0.52
CA LEU A 49 -6.19 15.90 -0.24
C LEU A 49 -4.94 16.66 -0.67
N LEU A 50 -5.06 17.48 -1.71
CA LEU A 50 -3.93 18.10 -2.40
C LEU A 50 -3.94 19.62 -2.23
N GLY A 51 -2.77 20.22 -2.01
CA GLY A 51 -2.59 21.67 -1.95
C GLY A 51 -2.44 22.21 -0.53
N ILE A 52 -2.05 21.37 0.43
CA ILE A 52 -2.00 21.73 1.86
C ILE A 52 -0.62 22.32 2.19
N PRO A 53 -0.53 23.53 2.77
CA PRO A 53 0.73 24.09 3.24
C PRO A 53 1.43 23.20 4.28
N LYS A 54 2.75 23.29 4.37
CA LYS A 54 3.56 22.40 5.23
C LYS A 54 3.23 22.58 6.71
N GLU A 55 3.08 23.83 7.11
CA GLU A 55 2.75 24.28 8.46
C GLU A 55 1.36 23.83 8.91
N ASP A 56 0.44 23.57 7.99
CA ASP A 56 -0.92 23.14 8.29
C ASP A 56 -1.01 21.62 8.51
N LEU A 57 0.02 20.86 8.10
CA LEU A 57 0.01 19.40 8.17
C LEU A 57 -0.30 18.86 9.58
N PRO A 58 0.33 19.33 10.68
CA PRO A 58 0.01 18.85 12.01
C PRO A 58 -1.48 19.00 12.36
N GLN A 59 -2.09 20.16 12.05
CA GLN A 59 -3.48 20.40 12.35
C GLN A 59 -4.43 19.58 11.45
N VAL A 60 -4.11 19.43 10.17
CA VAL A 60 -4.89 18.60 9.24
C VAL A 60 -4.92 17.15 9.72
N TRP A 61 -3.78 16.60 10.14
CA TRP A 61 -3.72 15.23 10.66
C TRP A 61 -4.37 15.09 12.03
N ALA A 62 -4.29 16.11 12.89
CA ALA A 62 -5.02 16.12 14.15
C ALA A 62 -6.54 16.10 13.93
N ASP A 63 -7.06 16.88 12.96
CA ASP A 63 -8.49 16.90 12.66
C ASP A 63 -8.96 15.63 11.93
N LEU A 64 -8.10 15.04 11.08
CA LEU A 64 -8.39 13.75 10.44
C LEU A 64 -8.43 12.62 11.45
N ASP A 65 -7.54 12.60 12.44
CA ASP A 65 -7.48 11.53 13.45
C ASP A 65 -7.59 10.13 12.79
N MET A 66 -6.84 9.95 11.71
CA MET A 66 -6.80 8.76 10.86
C MET A 66 -5.34 8.45 10.53
N PRO A 67 -4.93 7.18 10.44
CA PRO A 67 -3.56 6.82 10.12
C PRO A 67 -3.11 7.27 8.73
N SER A 68 -1.80 7.40 8.54
CA SER A 68 -1.25 7.67 7.22
C SER A 68 -1.46 6.55 6.22
N GLY A 69 -1.75 6.90 4.97
CA GLY A 69 -1.75 5.97 3.86
C GLY A 69 -0.36 5.65 3.28
N TYR A 70 0.75 6.28 3.68
CA TYR A 70 2.06 5.99 3.08
C TYR A 70 2.11 6.20 1.54
N ALA A 71 1.29 7.12 1.00
CA ALA A 71 1.05 7.23 -0.44
C ALA A 71 2.31 7.41 -1.31
N TYR A 72 3.38 7.98 -0.75
CA TYR A 72 4.62 8.29 -1.47
C TYR A 72 5.89 7.68 -0.90
N GLY A 73 5.81 6.90 0.19
CA GLY A 73 6.98 6.23 0.80
C GLY A 73 7.66 5.24 -0.13
N LYS A 74 8.94 4.98 0.12
CA LYS A 74 9.67 3.78 -0.36
C LYS A 74 9.34 2.64 0.61
N SER A 75 8.08 2.22 0.54
CA SER A 75 7.45 1.38 1.54
C SER A 75 6.30 0.60 0.92
N PHE A 76 5.73 -0.29 1.72
CA PHE A 76 4.37 -0.76 1.55
C PHE A 76 3.41 0.43 1.44
N ARG A 77 2.57 0.43 0.40
CA ARG A 77 1.61 1.53 0.16
C ARG A 77 0.17 1.11 0.42
N THR A 78 -0.39 0.25 -0.43
CA THR A 78 -1.83 -0.03 -0.50
C THR A 78 -2.08 -1.47 -0.84
N VAL A 79 -3.19 -2.04 -0.37
CA VAL A 79 -3.78 -3.25 -0.95
C VAL A 79 -5.07 -2.86 -1.67
N LYS A 80 -5.05 -2.88 -3.00
CA LYS A 80 -6.26 -2.66 -3.81
C LYS A 80 -7.11 -3.94 -3.78
N THR A 81 -8.41 -3.85 -3.56
CA THR A 81 -9.31 -5.00 -3.58
C THR A 81 -10.43 -4.82 -4.59
N CYS A 82 -11.07 -5.89 -5.01
CA CYS A 82 -12.43 -5.80 -5.55
C CYS A 82 -13.44 -6.10 -4.45
N VAL A 83 -14.73 -5.94 -4.75
CA VAL A 83 -15.82 -6.15 -3.79
C VAL A 83 -15.99 -7.60 -3.32
N GLY A 84 -15.23 -8.55 -3.90
CA GLY A 84 -15.16 -9.93 -3.44
C GLY A 84 -16.47 -10.72 -3.57
N LYS A 85 -16.51 -11.88 -2.91
CA LYS A 85 -17.68 -12.77 -2.86
C LYS A 85 -18.89 -12.19 -2.13
N ASP A 86 -18.68 -11.16 -1.30
CA ASP A 86 -19.75 -10.55 -0.51
C ASP A 86 -20.77 -9.79 -1.38
N PHE A 87 -20.30 -9.21 -2.49
CA PHE A 87 -21.15 -8.40 -3.38
C PHE A 87 -21.08 -8.81 -4.85
N CYS A 88 -19.98 -9.42 -5.32
CA CYS A 88 -19.85 -9.79 -6.73
C CYS A 88 -20.43 -11.17 -6.99
N ARG A 89 -21.33 -11.29 -7.97
CA ARG A 89 -21.87 -12.58 -8.45
C ARG A 89 -20.81 -13.59 -8.94
N TYR A 90 -19.58 -13.12 -9.20
CA TYR A 90 -18.47 -13.96 -9.65
C TYR A 90 -17.38 -14.15 -8.59
N GLY A 91 -17.53 -13.55 -7.40
CA GLY A 91 -16.53 -13.65 -6.36
C GLY A 91 -16.46 -15.07 -5.81
N THR A 92 -15.28 -15.68 -5.89
CA THR A 92 -14.96 -16.99 -5.30
C THR A 92 -14.29 -16.85 -3.94
N GLY A 93 -13.54 -15.77 -3.74
CA GLY A 93 -12.85 -15.45 -2.49
C GLY A 93 -13.29 -14.11 -1.87
N ASP A 94 -13.13 -14.01 -0.56
CA ASP A 94 -13.30 -12.75 0.18
C ASP A 94 -12.04 -11.90 0.04
N SER A 95 -11.94 -11.17 -1.07
CA SER A 95 -10.79 -10.31 -1.34
C SER A 95 -10.73 -9.09 -0.43
N THR A 96 -11.87 -8.59 0.03
CA THR A 96 -11.95 -7.39 0.86
C THR A 96 -11.33 -7.66 2.22
N LYS A 97 -11.78 -8.73 2.90
CA LYS A 97 -11.23 -9.13 4.19
C LYS A 97 -9.75 -9.44 4.11
N LEU A 98 -9.34 -10.31 3.19
CA LEU A 98 -7.92 -10.68 3.04
C LEU A 98 -7.04 -9.46 2.70
N GLY A 99 -7.52 -8.55 1.86
CA GLY A 99 -6.80 -7.33 1.54
C GLY A 99 -6.63 -6.40 2.75
N ILE A 100 -7.67 -6.24 3.58
CA ILE A 100 -7.60 -5.45 4.82
C ILE A 100 -6.63 -6.09 5.82
N GLU A 101 -6.61 -7.42 5.94
CA GLU A 101 -5.69 -8.13 6.84
C GLU A 101 -4.23 -7.96 6.41
N ILE A 102 -3.94 -8.12 5.11
CA ILE A 102 -2.60 -7.87 4.55
C ILE A 102 -2.18 -6.41 4.77
N GLU A 103 -3.06 -5.46 4.48
CA GLU A 103 -2.78 -4.03 4.67
C GLU A 103 -2.56 -3.68 6.14
N SER A 104 -3.35 -4.26 7.04
CA SER A 104 -3.23 -4.03 8.48
C SER A 104 -1.94 -4.60 9.05
N ARG A 105 -1.50 -5.75 8.54
CA ARG A 105 -0.27 -6.40 8.99
C ARG A 105 0.97 -5.68 8.50
N PHE A 106 1.04 -5.31 7.22
CA PHE A 106 2.29 -4.87 6.60
C PHE A 106 2.38 -3.36 6.35
N GLN A 107 1.42 -2.57 6.82
CA GLN A 107 1.49 -1.10 6.80
C GLN A 107 2.78 -0.59 7.44
N GLY A 108 3.31 0.53 6.91
CA GLY A 108 4.52 1.17 7.43
C GLY A 108 5.83 0.45 7.13
N ILE A 109 5.82 -0.77 6.59
CA ILE A 109 7.06 -1.49 6.27
C ILE A 109 7.81 -0.78 5.14
N GLU A 110 9.02 -0.34 5.46
CA GLU A 110 9.96 0.24 4.49
C GLU A 110 10.51 -0.83 3.55
N ALA A 111 10.76 -0.45 2.30
CA ALA A 111 11.25 -1.35 1.28
C ALA A 111 12.20 -0.62 0.31
N PRO A 112 13.09 -1.35 -0.40
CA PRO A 112 14.03 -0.77 -1.36
C PRO A 112 13.37 0.17 -2.36
N ALA A 113 12.13 -0.12 -2.74
CA ALA A 113 11.27 0.80 -3.46
C ALA A 113 9.79 0.66 -3.04
N LYS A 114 8.90 1.41 -3.71
CA LYS A 114 7.45 1.33 -3.43
C LYS A 114 6.89 -0.06 -3.73
N LEU A 115 6.06 -0.57 -2.82
CA LEU A 115 5.30 -1.81 -2.98
C LEU A 115 3.81 -1.50 -3.07
N LYS A 116 3.18 -1.93 -4.16
CA LYS A 116 1.73 -1.91 -4.36
C LYS A 116 1.24 -3.34 -4.36
N LEU A 117 0.18 -3.62 -3.61
CA LEU A 117 -0.42 -4.93 -3.54
C LEU A 117 -1.87 -4.89 -4.01
N ALA A 118 -2.41 -6.06 -4.35
CA ALA A 118 -3.84 -6.20 -4.55
C ALA A 118 -4.34 -7.62 -4.30
N VAL A 119 -5.61 -7.72 -3.94
CA VAL A 119 -6.33 -8.98 -3.77
C VAL A 119 -7.58 -8.96 -4.65
N SER A 120 -7.69 -9.91 -5.57
CA SER A 120 -8.86 -10.07 -6.45
C SER A 120 -9.63 -11.31 -6.02
N GLY A 121 -10.93 -11.18 -5.83
CA GLY A 121 -11.79 -12.27 -5.37
C GLY A 121 -12.19 -13.27 -6.46
N CYS A 122 -11.66 -13.17 -7.69
CA CYS A 122 -11.84 -14.14 -8.77
C CYS A 122 -10.85 -13.86 -9.93
N PRO A 123 -10.73 -14.78 -10.92
CA PRO A 123 -9.83 -14.62 -12.06
C PRO A 123 -10.13 -13.44 -13.00
N ARG A 124 -11.29 -12.77 -12.87
CA ARG A 124 -11.58 -11.51 -13.60
C ARG A 124 -10.64 -10.37 -13.20
N ASN A 125 -9.98 -10.49 -12.05
CA ASN A 125 -8.84 -9.67 -11.66
C ASN A 125 -9.11 -8.15 -11.65
N CYS A 126 -10.31 -7.74 -11.18
CA CYS A 126 -10.71 -6.33 -11.15
C CYS A 126 -9.83 -5.43 -10.26
N ALA A 127 -9.10 -6.01 -9.30
CA ALA A 127 -8.11 -5.28 -8.50
C ALA A 127 -6.75 -5.12 -9.22
N GLU A 128 -6.62 -5.68 -10.43
CA GLU A 128 -5.41 -5.69 -11.25
C GLU A 128 -4.24 -6.42 -10.54
N SER A 129 -4.53 -7.50 -9.81
CA SER A 129 -3.54 -8.21 -8.98
C SER A 129 -2.32 -8.67 -9.76
N LEU A 130 -2.54 -9.21 -10.97
CA LEU A 130 -1.47 -9.70 -11.85
C LEU A 130 -0.42 -8.65 -12.26
N VAL A 131 -0.63 -7.36 -12.00
CA VAL A 131 0.33 -6.28 -12.34
C VAL A 131 0.75 -5.46 -11.12
N LYS A 132 0.56 -6.02 -9.92
CA LYS A 132 1.05 -5.44 -8.66
C LYS A 132 2.39 -6.07 -8.26
N ASP A 133 3.12 -5.39 -7.36
CA ASP A 133 4.39 -5.89 -6.84
C ASP A 133 4.18 -7.25 -6.13
N VAL A 134 3.07 -7.39 -5.39
CA VAL A 134 2.47 -8.68 -4.97
C VAL A 134 0.98 -8.67 -5.28
N GLY A 135 0.49 -9.67 -6.00
CA GLY A 135 -0.91 -9.81 -6.38
C GLY A 135 -1.48 -11.13 -5.92
N VAL A 136 -2.68 -11.10 -5.35
CA VAL A 136 -3.40 -12.29 -4.92
C VAL A 136 -4.68 -12.42 -5.75
N VAL A 137 -4.98 -13.63 -6.23
CA VAL A 137 -6.17 -13.93 -7.04
C VAL A 137 -6.83 -15.18 -6.48
N ALA A 138 -8.07 -15.06 -6.02
CA ALA A 138 -8.88 -16.23 -5.69
C ALA A 138 -9.22 -17.00 -6.98
N VAL A 139 -9.13 -18.32 -6.91
CA VAL A 139 -9.52 -19.23 -7.98
C VAL A 139 -10.61 -20.19 -7.46
N GLU A 140 -11.09 -21.08 -8.33
CA GLU A 140 -12.08 -22.08 -7.93
C GLU A 140 -11.49 -23.09 -6.91
N GLY A 141 -12.37 -23.64 -6.07
CA GLY A 141 -11.99 -24.61 -5.03
C GLY A 141 -11.48 -23.98 -3.74
N GLY A 142 -11.70 -22.68 -3.52
CA GLY A 142 -11.27 -21.98 -2.30
C GLY A 142 -9.79 -21.61 -2.26
N ARG A 143 -9.09 -21.75 -3.38
CA ARG A 143 -7.64 -21.55 -3.48
C ARG A 143 -7.26 -20.15 -3.91
N TRP A 144 -6.01 -19.79 -3.70
CA TRP A 144 -5.46 -18.47 -3.95
C TRP A 144 -4.13 -18.57 -4.67
N GLU A 145 -4.04 -17.92 -5.82
CA GLU A 145 -2.79 -17.73 -6.54
C GLU A 145 -2.09 -16.46 -6.07
N ILE A 146 -0.79 -16.55 -5.80
CA ILE A 146 0.07 -15.44 -5.39
C ILE A 146 1.02 -15.14 -6.54
N TYR A 147 1.04 -13.89 -7.00
CA TYR A 147 1.87 -13.40 -8.09
C TYR A 147 2.84 -12.33 -7.59
N ILE A 148 4.06 -12.31 -8.11
CA ILE A 148 5.10 -11.34 -7.70
C ILE A 148 5.78 -10.67 -8.89
N GLY A 149 6.27 -9.45 -8.68
CA GLY A 149 7.05 -8.72 -9.68
C GLY A 149 6.22 -8.11 -10.82
N GLY A 150 4.95 -7.81 -10.60
CA GLY A 150 4.10 -7.13 -11.59
C GLY A 150 4.35 -5.62 -11.68
N ALA A 151 3.98 -5.03 -12.82
CA ALA A 151 4.06 -3.58 -13.06
C ALA A 151 2.98 -3.08 -14.03
N ALA A 152 2.41 -1.92 -13.74
CA ALA A 152 1.46 -1.19 -14.60
C ALA A 152 1.73 0.32 -14.59
N GLY A 153 3.00 0.70 -14.77
CA GLY A 153 3.45 2.10 -14.80
C GLY A 153 4.26 2.39 -16.05
N ALA A 154 5.42 3.03 -15.88
CA ALA A 154 6.39 3.24 -16.96
C ALA A 154 6.88 1.93 -17.60
N HIS A 155 6.86 0.84 -16.82
CA HIS A 155 7.01 -0.52 -17.32
C HIS A 155 5.72 -1.30 -17.08
N ILE A 156 5.40 -2.16 -18.04
CA ILE A 156 4.25 -3.05 -18.02
C ILE A 156 4.78 -4.47 -17.94
N ARG A 157 4.39 -5.21 -16.90
CA ARG A 157 4.82 -6.59 -16.67
C ARG A 157 3.74 -7.33 -15.91
N LYS A 158 3.35 -8.51 -16.41
CA LYS A 158 2.56 -9.47 -15.63
C LYS A 158 3.49 -10.11 -14.59
N GLY A 159 3.07 -10.16 -13.33
CA GLY A 159 3.78 -10.88 -12.27
C GLY A 159 3.82 -12.38 -12.54
N ASP A 160 4.83 -13.03 -11.99
CA ASP A 160 5.01 -14.48 -12.08
C ASP A 160 4.30 -15.16 -10.91
N LEU A 161 3.70 -16.32 -11.16
CA LEU A 161 3.06 -17.12 -10.13
C LEU A 161 4.13 -17.60 -9.13
N LEU A 162 4.03 -17.20 -7.86
CA LEU A 162 4.86 -17.70 -6.78
C LEU A 162 4.32 -19.05 -6.28
N ALA A 163 3.05 -19.09 -5.87
CA ALA A 163 2.42 -20.27 -5.29
C ALA A 163 0.91 -20.24 -5.49
N THR A 164 0.30 -21.42 -5.36
CA THR A 164 -1.15 -21.59 -5.22
C THR A 164 -1.40 -22.29 -3.89
N VAL A 165 -2.20 -21.66 -3.03
CA VAL A 165 -2.43 -22.12 -1.65
C VAL A 165 -3.93 -22.25 -1.37
N ASP A 166 -4.29 -23.09 -0.42
CA ASP A 166 -5.70 -23.35 -0.06
C ASP A 166 -6.16 -22.50 1.14
N ASP A 167 -5.23 -21.80 1.80
CA ASP A 167 -5.48 -21.03 3.02
C ASP A 167 -5.07 -19.55 2.87
N PRO A 168 -5.97 -18.58 3.13
CA PRO A 168 -5.64 -17.16 3.24
C PRO A 168 -4.53 -16.83 4.26
N GLU A 169 -4.33 -17.61 5.31
CA GLU A 169 -3.20 -17.40 6.23
C GLU A 169 -1.86 -17.67 5.55
N GLU A 170 -1.78 -18.70 4.72
CA GLU A 170 -0.59 -19.02 3.95
C GLU A 170 -0.27 -17.92 2.93
N VAL A 171 -1.29 -17.28 2.35
CA VAL A 171 -1.12 -16.07 1.52
C VAL A 171 -0.38 -14.97 2.29
N LYS A 172 -0.78 -14.72 3.55
CA LYS A 172 -0.15 -13.69 4.39
C LYS A 172 1.29 -14.06 4.74
N VAL A 173 1.56 -15.32 5.05
CA VAL A 173 2.92 -15.82 5.32
C VAL A 173 3.83 -15.63 4.11
N LEU A 174 3.44 -16.14 2.93
CA LEU A 174 4.25 -16.05 1.72
C LEU A 174 4.42 -14.61 1.23
N THR A 175 3.41 -13.75 1.42
CA THR A 175 3.52 -12.31 1.15
C THR A 175 4.59 -11.67 2.04
N GLY A 176 4.57 -11.96 3.35
CA GLY A 176 5.57 -11.46 4.30
C GLY A 176 6.99 -11.94 3.98
N ARG A 177 7.15 -13.24 3.69
CA ARG A 177 8.44 -13.82 3.30
C ARG A 177 9.01 -13.21 2.03
N PHE A 178 8.20 -13.09 0.97
CA PHE A 178 8.65 -12.44 -0.26
C PHE A 178 9.05 -10.98 0.00
N MET A 179 8.23 -10.23 0.75
CA MET A 179 8.55 -8.84 1.09
C MET A 179 9.86 -8.73 1.85
N GLN A 180 10.11 -9.60 2.84
CA GLN A 180 11.34 -9.58 3.61
C GLN A 180 12.56 -9.98 2.79
N TYR A 181 12.43 -11.06 2.00
CA TYR A 181 13.49 -11.48 1.09
C TYR A 181 13.85 -10.37 0.10
N TYR A 182 12.84 -9.68 -0.45
CA TYR A 182 13.04 -8.51 -1.30
C TYR A 182 13.75 -7.35 -0.57
N ARG A 183 13.40 -7.06 0.70
CA ARG A 183 14.06 -6.03 1.50
C ARG A 183 15.55 -6.30 1.70
N GLU A 184 15.93 -7.57 1.89
CA GLU A 184 17.29 -7.98 2.17
C GLU A 184 18.16 -8.18 0.92
N ARG A 185 17.55 -8.51 -0.22
CA ARG A 185 18.29 -8.98 -1.42
C ARG A 185 18.18 -8.06 -2.64
N ALA A 186 17.32 -7.05 -2.61
CA ALA A 186 17.20 -6.12 -3.72
C ALA A 186 18.26 -5.02 -3.66
N ASN A 187 18.65 -4.54 -4.85
CA ASN A 187 19.51 -3.38 -4.97
C ASN A 187 18.77 -2.11 -4.56
N TRP A 188 19.53 -1.04 -4.28
CA TRP A 188 18.94 0.24 -3.92
C TRP A 188 17.99 0.76 -5.01
N LEU A 189 16.77 1.15 -4.63
CA LEU A 189 15.67 1.59 -5.51
C LEU A 189 15.22 0.57 -6.58
N GLU A 190 15.66 -0.68 -6.50
CA GLU A 190 15.24 -1.71 -7.44
C GLU A 190 13.76 -2.05 -7.23
N ARG A 191 12.96 -2.05 -8.30
CA ARG A 191 11.55 -2.45 -8.25
C ARG A 191 11.42 -3.96 -8.35
N THR A 192 10.35 -4.52 -7.76
CA THR A 192 10.07 -5.97 -7.82
C THR A 192 10.02 -6.53 -9.26
N TYR A 193 9.54 -5.74 -10.23
CA TYR A 193 9.50 -6.14 -11.64
C TYR A 193 10.88 -6.29 -12.31
N ALA A 194 11.95 -5.75 -11.70
CA ALA A 194 13.33 -5.95 -12.12
C ALA A 194 14.02 -7.02 -11.24
N PHE A 195 13.73 -6.99 -9.94
CA PHE A 195 14.22 -7.96 -8.96
C PHE A 195 13.83 -9.41 -9.31
N VAL A 196 12.54 -9.67 -9.57
CA VAL A 196 12.05 -11.04 -9.81
C VAL A 196 12.69 -11.67 -11.05
N PRO A 197 12.77 -11.01 -12.22
CA PRO A 197 13.52 -11.53 -13.36
C PRO A 197 15.02 -11.72 -13.11
N ARG A 198 15.65 -10.80 -12.36
CA ARG A 198 17.09 -10.88 -12.05
C ARG A 198 17.43 -12.07 -11.17
N VAL A 199 16.60 -12.33 -10.16
CA VAL A 199 16.80 -13.43 -9.22
C VAL A 199 16.29 -14.76 -9.79
N GLY A 200 15.22 -14.73 -10.58
CA GLY A 200 14.60 -15.90 -11.21
C GLY A 200 13.45 -16.46 -10.36
N ILE A 201 12.29 -16.66 -10.98
CA ILE A 201 11.09 -17.15 -10.28
C ILE A 201 11.28 -18.54 -9.68
N GLU A 202 11.98 -19.46 -10.37
CA GLU A 202 12.20 -20.82 -9.86
C GLU A 202 13.03 -20.82 -8.58
N HIS A 203 14.08 -19.99 -8.52
CA HIS A 203 14.85 -19.81 -7.29
C HIS A 203 14.02 -19.18 -6.17
N LEU A 204 13.20 -18.17 -6.49
CA LEU A 204 12.30 -17.57 -5.51
C LEU A 204 11.28 -18.57 -4.95
N ARG A 205 10.73 -19.48 -5.77
CA ARG A 205 9.87 -20.56 -5.29
C ARG A 205 10.61 -21.50 -4.34
N ALA A 206 11.79 -21.97 -4.76
CA ALA A 206 12.61 -22.85 -3.94
C ALA A 206 12.92 -22.24 -2.55
N VAL A 207 13.30 -20.96 -2.50
CA VAL A 207 13.68 -20.31 -1.24
C VAL A 207 12.48 -19.89 -0.39
N ILE A 208 11.43 -19.32 -0.99
CA ILE A 208 10.31 -18.71 -0.24
C ILE A 208 9.23 -19.74 0.12
N VAL A 209 8.96 -20.68 -0.79
CA VAL A 209 7.87 -21.66 -0.66
C VAL A 209 8.41 -22.99 -0.13
N GLU A 210 9.48 -23.51 -0.75
CA GLU A 210 10.03 -24.83 -0.41
C GLU A 210 11.08 -24.78 0.72
N ASP A 211 11.46 -23.57 1.15
CA ASP A 211 12.48 -23.31 2.17
C ASP A 211 13.81 -24.03 1.90
N SER A 212 14.24 -24.09 0.64
CA SER A 212 15.42 -24.85 0.20
C SER A 212 16.73 -24.41 0.88
N GLU A 213 16.77 -23.20 1.43
CA GLU A 213 17.91 -22.62 2.14
C GLU A 213 17.69 -22.49 3.66
N GLY A 214 16.56 -22.95 4.20
CA GLY A 214 16.24 -22.84 5.63
C GLY A 214 16.07 -21.41 6.14
N LEU A 215 15.68 -20.48 5.26
CA LEU A 215 15.54 -19.05 5.54
C LEU A 215 14.15 -18.67 6.08
N ALA A 216 13.14 -19.51 5.87
CA ALA A 216 11.74 -19.19 6.16
C ALA A 216 11.54 -18.65 7.59
N LYS A 217 12.07 -19.35 8.60
CA LYS A 217 11.97 -18.94 10.01
C LYS A 217 12.62 -17.57 10.27
N GLY A 218 13.77 -17.31 9.65
CA GLY A 218 14.48 -16.04 9.79
C GLY A 218 13.72 -14.89 9.13
N LEU A 219 13.22 -15.11 7.91
CA LEU A 219 12.40 -14.14 7.19
C LEU A 219 11.10 -13.82 7.94
N ASP A 220 10.43 -14.84 8.47
CA ASP A 220 9.19 -14.70 9.25
C ASP A 220 9.44 -13.89 10.54
N ALA A 221 10.53 -14.16 11.25
CA ALA A 221 10.87 -13.41 12.46
C ALA A 221 11.25 -11.94 12.14
N ALA A 222 12.02 -11.71 11.08
CA ALA A 222 12.46 -10.37 10.70
C ALA A 222 11.30 -9.49 10.20
N ILE A 223 10.38 -10.04 9.41
CA ILE A 223 9.19 -9.31 9.00
C ILE A 223 8.29 -9.05 10.21
N GLN A 224 8.13 -10.01 11.12
CA GLN A 224 7.31 -9.83 12.32
C GLN A 224 7.86 -8.73 13.23
N ALA A 225 9.18 -8.67 13.43
CA ALA A 225 9.81 -7.58 14.17
C ALA A 225 9.52 -6.19 13.54
N SER A 226 9.41 -6.12 12.20
CA SER A 226 9.04 -4.88 11.51
C SER A 226 7.56 -4.54 11.65
N VAL A 227 6.68 -5.55 11.72
CA VAL A 227 5.24 -5.39 12.01
C VAL A 227 5.04 -4.87 13.43
N ASP A 228 5.73 -5.47 14.40
CA ASP A 228 5.60 -5.12 15.82
C ASP A 228 6.17 -3.72 16.12
N ALA A 229 7.13 -3.26 15.33
CA ALA A 229 7.73 -1.93 15.43
C ALA A 229 6.91 -0.82 14.75
N TYR A 230 5.74 -1.13 14.17
CA TYR A 230 4.91 -0.14 13.50
C TYR A 230 4.45 0.98 14.45
N VAL A 231 4.67 2.21 14.03
CA VAL A 231 4.13 3.42 14.66
C VAL A 231 3.52 4.29 13.57
N ASP A 232 2.38 4.93 13.85
CA ASP A 232 1.82 5.92 12.91
C ASP A 232 2.75 7.14 12.84
N PRO A 233 3.30 7.49 11.66
CA PRO A 233 4.24 8.60 11.52
C PRO A 233 3.64 9.96 11.92
N TRP A 234 2.31 10.09 11.96
CA TRP A 234 1.64 11.33 12.39
C TRP A 234 1.38 11.41 13.89
N SER A 235 1.87 10.45 14.68
CA SER A 235 2.05 10.63 16.12
C SER A 235 3.13 11.67 16.46
N GLU A 236 4.15 11.82 15.59
CA GLU A 236 5.21 12.85 15.72
C GLU A 236 4.71 14.29 15.55
N ARG A 237 3.44 14.50 15.21
CA ARG A 237 2.86 15.85 15.10
C ARG A 237 2.88 16.58 16.45
N ASP A 238 2.77 15.83 17.54
CA ASP A 238 2.71 16.35 18.91
C ASP A 238 4.12 16.56 19.50
N ASP A 239 5.10 15.75 19.05
CA ASP A 239 6.52 15.84 19.41
C ASP A 239 7.43 15.70 18.18
N PRO A 240 7.72 16.80 17.47
CA PRO A 240 8.51 16.76 16.24
C PRO A 240 9.96 16.33 16.48
N LEU A 241 10.45 15.37 15.68
CA LEU A 241 11.84 14.86 15.75
C LEU A 241 12.90 15.96 15.56
N THR A 242 12.57 17.02 14.82
CA THR A 242 13.46 18.16 14.65
C THR A 242 12.71 19.49 14.79
N PRO A 243 13.36 20.56 15.31
CA PRO A 243 12.73 21.88 15.43
C PRO A 243 12.24 22.48 14.10
N GLY A 244 12.67 21.93 12.96
CA GLY A 244 12.36 22.39 11.60
C GLY A 244 11.32 21.56 10.86
N GLN A 245 10.85 20.45 11.43
CA GLN A 245 10.07 19.43 10.70
C GLN A 245 8.82 20.02 10.04
N PHE A 246 8.08 20.89 10.74
CA PHE A 246 6.85 21.53 10.25
C PHE A 246 6.99 23.05 10.05
N ARG A 247 8.22 23.59 10.00
CA ARG A 247 8.40 25.02 9.67
C ARG A 247 7.97 25.31 8.24
N THR A 248 7.39 26.49 8.06
CA THR A 248 7.01 27.09 6.78
C THR A 248 8.13 26.96 5.74
N SER A 249 7.78 26.36 4.61
CA SER A 249 8.65 26.25 3.43
C SER A 249 8.28 27.33 2.42
N LEU A 250 8.67 28.58 2.67
CA LEU A 250 8.46 29.69 1.73
C LEU A 250 9.70 29.92 0.84
N PRO A 251 9.50 30.41 -0.41
CA PRO A 251 8.21 30.77 -1.03
C PRO A 251 7.52 29.61 -1.75
N LEU A 252 6.19 29.50 -1.57
CA LEU A 252 5.33 28.56 -2.29
C LEU A 252 4.76 29.22 -3.55
N THR A 253 4.60 28.46 -4.63
CA THR A 253 3.89 28.96 -5.84
C THR A 253 2.38 28.89 -5.62
N VAL A 254 1.60 29.86 -6.10
CA VAL A 254 0.13 29.82 -5.97
C VAL A 254 -0.46 28.84 -7.00
N LEU A 255 -1.19 27.80 -6.55
CA LEU A 255 -1.90 26.88 -7.45
C LEU A 255 -3.19 27.51 -8.01
N PRO A 256 -3.57 27.21 -9.26
CA PRO A 256 -4.88 27.58 -9.78
C PRO A 256 -5.98 26.86 -9.01
N GLN A 257 -7.03 27.60 -8.60
CA GLN A 257 -8.22 27.00 -8.01
C GLN A 257 -8.94 26.16 -9.07
N VAL A 258 -9.27 24.91 -8.72
CA VAL A 258 -10.05 24.05 -9.61
C VAL A 258 -11.47 24.63 -9.71
N PRO A 259 -12.03 24.87 -10.91
CA PRO A 259 -13.39 25.35 -11.02
C PRO A 259 -14.35 24.31 -10.42
N VAL A 260 -15.16 24.73 -9.45
CA VAL A 260 -16.34 23.97 -9.04
C VAL A 260 -17.27 23.97 -10.25
N ARG A 261 -17.39 22.81 -10.91
CA ARG A 261 -18.40 22.60 -11.96
C ARG A 261 -19.72 22.21 -11.35
#